data_AF-A0A3B0Q456-F1
#
_entry.id   AF-A0A3B0Q456-F1
#
_cell.length_a   1.000
_cell.length_b   1.000
_cell.length_c   1.000
_cell.angle_alpha   90.00
_cell.angle_beta   90.00
_cell.angle_gamma   90.00
#
_symmetry.space_group_name_H-M   'P 1'
#
loop_
_entity.id
_entity.type
_entity.pdbx_description
1 polymer ?
#
loop_
_entity_poly.entity_id
_entity_poly.type
_entity_poly.pdbx_seq_one_letter_code
_entity_poly.pdbx_strand_id
1 'polypeptide(L)' 'MRLGRHKLPSYRMVVVDSRVKRDGSYIELIGHIDPINGANKLNGALAIEW' A
#
# COMPACT_ATOMS: atom_id res chain seq x y z
N MET A 1 2.91 2.53 1.36
CA MET A 1 4.15 2.81 0.59
C MET A 1 3.82 3.58 -0.68
N ARG A 2 4.56 4.65 -1.02
CA ARG A 2 4.34 5.41 -2.27
C ARG A 2 5.34 4.93 -3.32
N LEU A 3 4.82 4.51 -4.45
CA LEU A 3 5.56 4.14 -5.64
C LEU A 3 5.11 5.03 -6.82
N GLY A 4 5.76 4.86 -7.96
CA GLY A 4 5.42 5.56 -9.19
C GLY A 4 6.37 6.71 -9.52
N ARG A 5 6.11 7.35 -10.67
CA ARG A 5 6.95 8.42 -11.22
C ARG A 5 6.43 9.78 -10.80
N HIS A 6 7.21 10.82 -11.10
CA HIS A 6 6.73 12.19 -10.97
C HIS A 6 5.41 12.38 -11.73
N LYS A 7 4.41 12.98 -11.09
CA LYS A 7 3.02 13.14 -11.58
C LYS A 7 2.25 11.85 -11.88
N LEU A 8 2.79 10.67 -11.56
CA LEU A 8 2.13 9.37 -11.72
C LEU A 8 2.28 8.56 -10.42
N PRO A 9 1.61 8.96 -9.33
CA PRO A 9 1.69 8.26 -8.05
C PRO A 9 0.92 6.94 -8.08
N SER A 10 1.44 5.97 -7.36
CA SER A 10 0.84 4.67 -7.15
C SER A 10 1.08 4.25 -5.70
N TYR A 11 0.07 3.75 -5.00
CA TYR A 11 0.15 3.51 -3.56
C TYR A 11 -0.05 2.02 -3.24
N ARG A 12 0.74 1.51 -2.29
CA ARG A 12 0.52 0.18 -1.69
C ARG A 12 0.02 0.34 -0.26
N MET A 13 -1.04 -0.38 0.07
CA MET A 13 -1.54 -0.59 1.43
C MET A 13 -0.79 -1.77 2.04
N VAL A 14 -0.03 -1.49 3.10
CA VAL A 14 0.89 -2.44 3.73
C VAL A 14 0.76 -2.33 5.24
N VAL A 15 0.96 -3.44 5.94
CA VAL A 15 1.08 -3.48 7.40
C VAL A 15 2.55 -3.23 7.76
N VAL A 16 2.79 -2.22 8.60
CA VAL A 16 4.13 -1.83 9.05
C VAL A 16 4.11 -1.52 10.53
N ASP A 17 5.22 -1.78 11.22
CA ASP A 17 5.46 -1.25 12.55
C ASP A 17 5.68 0.27 12.48
N SER A 18 5.11 1.02 13.43
CA SER A 18 5.14 2.49 13.45
C SER A 18 6.55 3.08 13.53
N ARG A 19 7.55 2.33 13.97
CA ARG A 19 8.95 2.80 14.11
C ARG A 19 9.69 2.79 12.76
N VAL A 20 9.14 2.09 11.77
CA VAL A 20 9.76 1.94 10.45
C VAL A 20 9.43 3.16 9.58
N LYS A 21 10.38 3.56 8.74
CA LYS A 21 10.17 4.62 7.75
C LYS A 21 9.03 4.25 6.79
N ARG A 22 8.34 5.26 6.24
CA ARG A 22 7.20 5.11 5.30
C ARG A 22 7.42 4.15 4.13
N ASP A 23 8.64 4.12 3.57
CA ASP A 23 9.04 3.22 2.47
C ASP A 23 10.07 2.15 2.91
N GLY A 24 10.06 1.78 4.20
CA GLY A 24 10.90 0.72 4.73
C GLY A 24 10.30 -0.68 4.52
N SER A 25 10.90 -1.65 5.20
CA SER A 25 10.40 -3.04 5.22
C SER A 25 9.00 -3.11 5.81
N TYR A 26 8.13 -3.88 5.17
CA TYR A 26 6.77 -4.13 5.63
C TYR A 26 6.57 -5.61 5.92
N ILE A 27 5.62 -5.92 6.79
CA ILE A 27 5.31 -7.29 7.19
C ILE A 27 4.50 -7.95 6.08
N GLU A 28 3.42 -7.29 5.66
CA GLU A 28 2.49 -7.84 4.68
C GLU A 28 1.86 -6.77 3.78
N LEU A 29 1.51 -7.16 2.55
CA LEU A 29 0.82 -6.32 1.57
C LEU A 29 -0.68 -6.64 1.58
N ILE A 30 -1.49 -5.69 2.02
CA ILE A 30 -2.96 -5.79 2.01
C ILE A 30 -3.52 -5.44 0.61
N GLY A 31 -2.90 -4.50 -0.08
CA GLY A 31 -3.46 -4.04 -1.35
C GLY A 31 -2.69 -2.94 -2.07
N HIS A 32 -3.32 -2.46 -3.14
CA HIS A 32 -2.81 -1.47 -4.06
C HIS A 32 -3.91 -0.48 -4.46
N ILE A 33 -3.56 0.79 -4.47
CA ILE A 33 -4.40 1.89 -4.94
C ILE A 33 -3.65 2.63 -6.03
N ASP A 34 -4.24 2.63 -7.22
CA ASP A 34 -3.84 3.50 -8.31
C ASP A 34 -4.89 4.62 -8.46
N PRO A 35 -4.59 5.86 -8.03
CA PRO A 35 -5.54 6.96 -8.08
C PRO A 35 -5.80 7.46 -9.51
N ILE A 36 -4.94 7.14 -10.48
CA ILE A 36 -5.08 7.61 -11.86
C ILE A 36 -5.99 6.68 -12.65
N ASN A 37 -5.77 5.38 -12.49
CA ASN A 37 -6.57 4.37 -13.19
C ASN A 37 -7.82 3.95 -12.40
N GLY A 38 -8.00 4.45 -11.17
CA GLY A 38 -9.09 4.06 -10.28
C GLY A 38 -9.03 2.59 -9.83
N ALA A 39 -7.91 1.92 -10.09
CA ALA A 39 -7.74 0.51 -9.79
C ALA A 39 -7.40 0.31 -8.31
N ASN A 40 -8.40 -0.13 -7.56
CA ASN A 40 -8.28 -0.44 -6.14
C ASN A 40 -8.33 -1.95 -5.96
N LYS A 41 -7.18 -2.55 -5.63
CA LYS A 41 -7.07 -3.98 -5.33
C LYS A 41 -6.80 -4.14 -3.85
N LEU A 42 -7.80 -4.57 -3.10
CA LEU A 42 -7.70 -4.79 -1.65
C LEU A 42 -8.01 -6.25 -1.33
N ASN A 43 -7.17 -6.88 -0.51
CA ASN A 43 -7.46 -8.19 0.05
C ASN A 43 -8.26 -8.01 1.34
N GLY A 44 -9.58 -8.23 1.26
CA GLY A 44 -10.50 -8.00 2.36
C GLY A 44 -10.31 -8.96 3.55
N ALA A 45 -9.90 -10.20 3.29
CA ALA A 45 -9.68 -11.17 4.37
C ALA A 45 -8.50 -10.74 5.25
N LEU A 46 -7.35 -10.43 4.65
CA LEU A 46 -6.19 -9.95 5.38
C LEU A 46 -6.46 -8.62 6.10
N ALA A 47 -7.26 -7.74 5.51
CA ALA A 47 -7.57 -6.45 6.13
C ALA A 47 -8.44 -6.55 7.40
N ILE A 48 -9.20 -7.62 7.56
CA ILE A 48 -10.04 -7.85 8.76
C ILE A 48 -9.22 -8.51 9.88
N GLU A 49 -8.23 -9.33 9.52
CA GLU A 49 -7.40 -10.08 10.46
C GLU A 49 -6.36 -9.21 11.20
N TRP A 50 -6.05 -8.02 10.66
CA TRP A 50 -5.07 -7.06 11.22
C TRP A 50 -5.76 -5.86 11.88
#